data_AF-A0A2G9XMJ2-F1
#
_entry.id   AF-A0A2G9XMJ2-F1
#
_cell.length_a   1.000
_cell.length_b   1.000
_cell.length_c   1.000
_cell.angle_alpha   90.00
_cell.angle_beta   90.00
_cell.angle_gamma   90.00
#
_symmetry.space_group_name_H-M   'P 1'
#
loop_
_entity.id
_entity.type
_entity.pdbx_description
1 polymer ?
#
loop_
_entity_poly.entity_id
_entity_poly.type
_entity_poly.pdbx_seq_one_letter_code
_entity_poly.pdbx_strand_id
1 'polypeptide(L)' 'PLLNQLKKDMISCGAVGALMSGSGPTVFGIFETEKQALKAKEELTTRGLGTWAIYLARSI' A
#
# COMPACT_ATOMS: atom_id res chain seq x y z
N PRO A 1 -3.08 -9.57 12.30
CA PRO A 1 -4.28 -9.80 11.46
C PRO A 1 -4.56 -8.65 10.48
N LEU A 2 -4.69 -7.41 10.98
CA LEU A 2 -4.99 -6.23 10.15
C LEU A 2 -3.90 -5.92 9.10
N LEU A 3 -2.62 -5.97 9.49
CA LEU A 3 -1.51 -5.70 8.56
C LEU A 3 -1.37 -6.75 7.46
N ASN A 4 -1.71 -8.01 7.75
CA ASN A 4 -1.78 -9.05 6.73
C ASN A 4 -2.90 -8.79 5.73
N GLN A 5 -4.01 -8.19 6.15
CA GLN A 5 -5.07 -7.77 5.25
C GLN A 5 -4.60 -6.59 4.39
N LEU A 6 -3.96 -5.59 4.98
CA LEU A 6 -3.40 -4.45 4.23
C LEU A 6 -2.39 -4.91 3.17
N LYS A 7 -1.52 -5.88 3.51
CA LYS A 7 -0.62 -6.50 2.53
C LYS A 7 -1.38 -7.14 1.37
N LYS A 8 -2.44 -7.90 1.64
CA LYS A 8 -3.28 -8.51 0.59
C LYS A 8 -4.00 -7.45 -0.24
N ASP A 9 -4.48 -6.39 0.39
CA ASP A 9 -5.15 -5.29 -0.29
C ASP A 9 -4.19 -4.58 -1.25
N MET A 10 -2.94 -4.34 -0.84
CA MET A 10 -1.89 -3.80 -1.73
C MET A 10 -1.66 -4.67 -2.97
N ILE A 11 -1.55 -6.00 -2.78
CA ILE A 11 -1.44 -6.94 -3.91
C ILE A 11 -2.70 -6.87 -4.79
N SER A 12 -3.90 -6.80 -4.20
CA SER A 12 -5.16 -6.69 -4.95
C SER A 12 -5.26 -5.40 -5.77
N CYS A 13 -4.63 -4.33 -5.31
CA CYS A 13 -4.54 -3.05 -6.03
C CYS A 13 -3.43 -3.03 -7.08
N GLY A 14 -2.74 -4.15 -7.32
CA GLY A 14 -1.74 -4.30 -8.38
C GLY A 14 -0.30 -4.07 -7.94
N ALA A 15 0.02 -4.16 -6.65
CA ALA A 15 1.41 -4.17 -6.21
C ALA A 15 2.10 -5.46 -6.67
N VAL A 16 3.31 -5.33 -7.25
CA VAL A 16 4.19 -6.45 -7.63
C VAL A 16 4.60 -7.25 -6.40
N GLY A 17 4.79 -6.55 -5.29
CA GLY A 17 5.08 -7.13 -3.99
C GLY A 17 4.67 -6.19 -2.89
N ALA A 18 4.35 -6.76 -1.73
CA ALA A 18 4.03 -5.99 -0.53
C ALA A 18 4.65 -6.65 0.71
N LEU A 19 5.21 -5.83 1.60
CA LEU A 19 5.94 -6.28 2.78
C LEU A 19 5.74 -5.33 3.97
N MET A 20 5.66 -5.89 5.17
CA MET A 20 5.68 -5.10 6.42
C MET A 20 7.11 -4.72 6.78
N SER A 21 7.33 -3.47 7.20
CA SER A 21 8.63 -2.98 7.62
C SER A 21 8.94 -3.35 9.08
N GLY A 22 9.85 -4.30 9.29
CA GLY A 22 10.33 -4.67 10.62
C GLY A 22 9.19 -5.01 11.59
N SER A 23 9.25 -4.45 12.80
CA SER A 23 8.22 -4.61 13.85
C SER A 23 7.10 -3.55 13.79
N GLY A 24 7.18 -2.58 12.86
CA GLY A 24 6.25 -1.47 12.78
C GLY A 24 4.97 -1.81 11.99
N PRO A 25 3.91 -0.99 12.11
CA PRO A 25 2.66 -1.18 11.38
C PRO A 25 2.74 -0.73 9.90
N THR A 26 3.93 -0.38 9.42
CA THR A 26 4.13 0.14 8.05
C THR A 26 4.19 -1.01 7.05
N VAL A 27 3.40 -0.89 5.99
CA VAL A 27 3.43 -1.82 4.85
C VAL A 27 3.86 -1.04 3.61
N PHE A 28 4.83 -1.58 2.89
CA PHE A 28 5.27 -1.08 1.60
C PHE A 28 4.66 -1.93 0.50
N GLY A 29 4.22 -1.27 -0.57
CA GLY A 29 3.82 -1.89 -1.83
C GLY A 29 4.65 -1.32 -2.97
N ILE A 30 5.18 -2.18 -3.84
CA ILE A 30 5.93 -1.78 -5.03
C ILE A 30 5.02 -1.86 -6.25
N PHE A 31 5.01 -0.81 -7.05
CA PHE A 31 4.23 -0.71 -8.28
C PHE A 31 5.17 -0.37 -9.44
N GLU A 32 4.88 -0.91 -10.63
CA GLU A 32 5.72 -0.67 -11.81
C GLU A 32 5.60 0.77 -12.32
N THR A 33 4.43 1.38 -12.12
CA THR A 33 4.14 2.73 -12.60
C THR A 33 3.55 3.62 -11.52
N GLU A 34 3.84 4.92 -11.62
CA GLU A 34 3.26 5.95 -10.75
C GLU A 34 1.73 5.96 -10.80
N LYS A 35 1.15 5.73 -11.98
CA LYS A 35 -0.30 5.62 -12.18
C LYS A 35 -0.92 4.47 -11.36
N GLN A 36 -0.28 3.31 -11.31
CA GLN A 36 -0.74 2.19 -10.49
C GLN A 36 -0.67 2.53 -8.99
N ALA A 37 0.45 3.14 -8.55
CA ALA A 37 0.61 3.55 -7.15
C ALA A 37 -0.45 4.58 -6.71
N LEU A 38 -0.77 5.56 -7.58
CA LEU A 38 -1.82 6.56 -7.34
C LEU A 38 -3.20 5.91 -7.22
N LYS A 39 -3.56 5.02 -8.15
CA LYS A 39 -4.83 4.28 -8.09
C LYS A 39 -4.95 3.46 -6.81
N ALA A 40 -3.87 2.76 -6.43
CA ALA A 40 -3.84 1.99 -5.19
C ALA A 40 -4.01 2.89 -3.95
N LYS A 41 -3.40 4.07 -3.93
CA LYS A 41 -3.59 5.06 -2.86
C LYS A 41 -5.06 5.48 -2.74
N GLU A 42 -5.73 5.78 -3.85
CA GLU A 42 -7.16 6.16 -3.86
C GLU A 42 -8.05 5.03 -3.31
N GLU A 43 -7.84 3.81 -3.79
CA GLU A 43 -8.58 2.63 -3.31
C GLU A 43 -8.34 2.36 -1.81
N LEU A 44 -7.08 2.39 -1.37
CA LEU A 44 -6.72 2.13 0.03
C LEU A 44 -7.19 3.25 0.96
N THR A 45 -7.19 4.50 0.50
CA THR A 45 -7.76 5.63 1.26
C THR A 45 -9.27 5.42 1.47
N THR A 46 -9.96 4.93 0.43
CA THR A 46 -11.40 4.64 0.49
C THR A 46 -11.70 3.45 1.41
N ARG A 47 -10.90 2.39 1.37
CA ARG A 47 -11.05 1.20 2.23
C ARG A 47 -10.67 1.47 3.69
N GLY A 48 -9.70 2.34 3.91
CA GLY A 48 -9.14 2.65 5.23
C GLY A 48 -9.74 3.87 5.93
N LEU A 49 -10.67 4.60 5.30
CA LEU A 49 -11.35 5.82 5.78
C LEU A 49 -10.61 6.57 6.91
N GLY A 50 -9.46 7.18 6.57
CA GLY A 50 -8.72 8.06 7.48
C GLY A 50 -7.91 7.36 8.59
N THR A 51 -7.88 6.03 8.64
CA THR A 51 -7.15 5.26 9.67
C THR A 51 -5.66 5.18 9.37
N TRP A 52 -5.25 5.27 8.11
CA TRP A 52 -3.87 5.08 7.68
C TRP A 52 -3.32 6.32 7.00
N ALA A 53 -2.11 6.73 7.41
CA ALA A 53 -1.34 7.68 6.64
C ALA A 53 -0.72 6.97 5.43
N ILE A 54 -1.07 7.39 4.21
CA ILE A 54 -0.59 6.79 2.96
C ILE A 54 0.33 7.78 2.24
N TYR A 55 1.57 7.35 2.03
CA TYR A 55 2.61 8.13 1.38
C TYR A 55 2.99 7.48 0.04
N LEU A 56 3.28 8.32 -0.96
CA LEU A 56 3.89 7.88 -2.21
C LEU A 56 5.37 8.22 -2.16
N ALA A 57 6.20 7.25 -2.52
CA ALA A 57 7.62 7.42 -2.69
C ALA A 57 8.01 6.90 -4.08
N ARG A 58 8.95 7.59 -4.72
CA ARG A 58 9.50 7.22 -6.03
C ARG A 58 10.99 6.98 -5.86
N SER A 59 11.48 5.85 -6.36
CA SER A 59 12.93 5.67 -6.52
C SER A 59 13.41 6.58 -7.64
N ILE A 60 14.51 7.29 -7.41
CA ILE A 60 15.29 7.93 -8.46
C ILE A 60 15.95 6.88 -9.36
#